data_AF-A0A8T0J2I9-F1
#
_entry.id   AF-A0A8T0J2I9-F1
#
_cell.length_a   1.000
_cell.length_b   1.000
_cell.length_c   1.000
_cell.angle_alpha   90.00
_cell.angle_beta   90.00
_cell.angle_gamma   90.00
#
_symmetry.space_group_name_H-M   'P 1'
#
loop_
_entity.id
_entity.type
_entity.pdbx_description
1 polymer ?
#
loop_
_entity_poly.entity_id
_entity_poly.type
_entity_poly.pdbx_seq_one_letter_code
_entity_poly.pdbx_strand_id
1 'polypeptide(L)'
;MHPPLTLHKHPACAELIVNFKKCHEDHPVQKFFGACNDLKIQLDKCFRAEKQVKRKANFEASKQFKEKLRASKAAKAAAEFTKPASA
;
A
#
# COMPACT_ATOMS: atom_id res chain seq x y z
N MET A 1 -13.36 -7.21 9.34
CA MET A 1 -13.22 -6.12 8.34
C MET A 1 -12.17 -6.50 7.31
N HIS A 2 -12.54 -6.85 6.06
CA HIS A 2 -11.57 -6.98 4.96
C HIS A 2 -11.45 -5.63 4.23
N PRO A 3 -10.28 -5.26 3.69
CA PRO A 3 -10.13 -4.11 2.81
C PRO A 3 -11.02 -4.25 1.56
N PRO A 4 -11.49 -3.14 0.95
CA PRO A 4 -12.33 -3.20 -0.25
C PRO A 4 -11.65 -4.03 -1.36
N LEU A 5 -12.41 -4.99 -1.90
CA LEU A 5 -12.00 -6.01 -2.89
C LEU A 5 -11.81 -5.43 -4.30
N THR A 6 -11.11 -4.30 -4.43
CA THR A 6 -10.88 -3.66 -5.72
C THR A 6 -9.80 -4.44 -6.48
N LEU A 7 -10.24 -5.28 -7.42
CA LEU A 7 -9.38 -6.18 -8.21
C LEU A 7 -8.19 -5.46 -8.86
N HIS A 8 -8.42 -4.25 -9.38
CA HIS A 8 -7.38 -3.45 -10.05
C HIS A 8 -6.25 -2.96 -9.11
N LYS A 9 -6.47 -2.93 -7.78
CA LYS A 9 -5.46 -2.46 -6.81
C LYS A 9 -4.58 -3.58 -6.26
N HIS A 10 -4.94 -4.84 -6.52
CA HIS A 10 -4.37 -6.02 -5.88
C HIS A 10 -4.08 -7.15 -6.88
N PRO A 11 -3.19 -6.93 -7.87
CA PRO A 11 -2.91 -7.94 -8.91
C PRO A 11 -2.37 -9.25 -8.32
N ALA A 12 -1.58 -9.18 -7.23
CA ALA A 12 -1.03 -10.36 -6.57
C ALA A 12 -2.07 -11.22 -5.81
N CYS A 13 -3.24 -10.65 -5.50
CA CYS A 13 -4.31 -11.34 -4.78
C CYS A 13 -5.56 -11.54 -5.65
N ALA A 14 -5.47 -11.31 -6.96
CA ALA A 14 -6.60 -11.31 -7.87
C ALA A 14 -7.36 -12.65 -7.89
N GLU A 15 -6.62 -13.76 -7.93
CA GLU A 15 -7.21 -15.11 -7.94
C GLU A 15 -8.00 -15.42 -6.66
N LEU A 16 -7.48 -15.02 -5.50
CA LEU A 16 -8.17 -15.18 -4.21
C LEU A 16 -9.45 -14.33 -4.14
N ILE A 17 -9.44 -13.13 -4.74
CA ILE A 17 -10.63 -12.28 -4.83
C ILE A 17 -11.71 -12.94 -5.69
N VAL A 18 -11.31 -13.51 -6.84
CA VAL A 18 -12.24 -14.21 -7.75
C VAL A 18 -12.85 -15.42 -7.04
N ASN A 19 -12.02 -16.25 -6.38
CA ASN A 19 -12.49 -17.44 -5.67
C ASN A 19 -13.40 -17.07 -4.48
N PHE A 20 -13.08 -15.99 -3.75
CA PHE A 20 -13.92 -15.51 -2.67
C PHE A 20 -15.28 -14.99 -3.15
N LYS A 21 -15.30 -14.26 -4.27
CA LYS A 21 -16.55 -13.81 -4.91
C LYS A 21 -17.39 -14.99 -5.37
N LYS A 22 -16.77 -15.97 -6.03
CA LYS A 22 -17.44 -17.20 -6.47
C LYS A 22 -18.07 -17.95 -5.29
N CYS A 23 -17.36 -18.09 -4.17
CA CYS A 23 -17.92 -18.70 -2.95
C CYS A 23 -19.13 -17.91 -2.41
N HIS A 24 -19.12 -16.58 -2.47
CA HIS A 24 -20.27 -15.77 -2.06
C HIS A 24 -21.46 -15.86 -3.03
N GLU A 25 -21.22 -16.08 -4.32
CA GLU A 25 -22.24 -16.30 -5.35
C GLU A 25 -22.88 -17.68 -5.24
N ASP A 26 -22.05 -18.72 -5.04
CA ASP A 26 -22.51 -20.11 -4.88
C ASP A 26 -23.24 -20.32 -3.54
N HIS A 27 -22.86 -19.55 -2.50
CA HIS A 27 -23.37 -19.73 -1.14
C HIS A 27 -23.96 -18.43 -0.53
N PRO A 28 -25.05 -17.88 -1.10
CA PRO A 28 -25.58 -16.58 -0.69
C PRO A 28 -26.10 -16.56 0.75
N VAL A 29 -26.55 -17.71 1.29
CA VAL A 29 -27.01 -17.87 2.67
C VAL A 29 -25.88 -18.37 3.57
N GLN A 30 -25.10 -19.36 3.12
CA GLN A 30 -24.04 -19.96 3.94
C GLN A 30 -22.80 -19.07 4.12
N LYS A 31 -22.67 -17.99 3.33
CA LYS A 31 -21.67 -16.93 3.58
C LYS A 31 -21.80 -16.33 4.98
N PHE A 32 -23.02 -16.22 5.50
CA PHE A 32 -23.28 -15.71 6.86
C PHE A 32 -22.95 -16.74 7.95
N PHE A 33 -22.93 -18.02 7.59
CA PHE A 33 -22.54 -19.13 8.47
C PHE A 33 -21.05 -19.48 8.38
N GLY A 34 -20.27 -18.71 7.60
CA GLY A 34 -18.81 -18.88 7.55
C GLY A 34 -18.30 -19.92 6.55
N ALA A 35 -19.13 -20.38 5.59
CA ALA A 35 -18.69 -21.34 4.57
C ALA A 35 -17.49 -20.85 3.73
N CYS A 36 -17.32 -19.53 3.60
CA CYS A 36 -16.24 -18.92 2.83
C CYS A 36 -15.09 -18.36 3.72
N ASN A 37 -15.02 -18.73 5.00
CA ASN A 37 -14.11 -18.10 5.96
C ASN A 37 -12.64 -18.49 5.72
N ASP A 38 -12.38 -19.69 5.21
CA ASP A 38 -11.01 -20.11 4.85
C ASP A 38 -10.44 -19.28 3.68
N LEU A 39 -11.23 -19.09 2.63
CA LEU A 39 -10.90 -18.20 1.51
C LEU A 39 -10.68 -16.77 2.00
N LYS A 40 -11.53 -16.30 2.93
CA LYS A 40 -11.37 -15.00 3.55
C LYS A 40 -10.03 -14.85 4.28
N ILE A 41 -9.62 -15.86 5.06
CA ILE A 41 -8.35 -15.84 5.81
C ILE A 41 -7.16 -15.78 4.86
N GLN A 42 -7.18 -16.56 3.78
CA GLN A 42 -6.12 -16.54 2.77
C GLN A 42 -6.03 -15.18 2.08
N LEU A 43 -7.16 -14.61 1.71
CA LEU A 43 -7.24 -13.29 1.10
C LEU A 43 -6.70 -12.20 2.04
N ASP A 44 -7.10 -12.22 3.32
CA ASP A 44 -6.62 -11.26 4.32
C ASP A 44 -5.10 -11.38 4.55
N LYS A 45 -4.53 -12.60 4.49
CA LYS A 45 -3.07 -12.80 4.52
C LYS A 45 -2.39 -12.18 3.29
N CYS A 46 -2.95 -12.39 2.10
CA CYS A 46 -2.41 -11.84 0.87
C CYS A 46 -2.41 -10.30 0.90
N PHE A 47 -3.51 -9.66 1.30
CA PHE A 47 -3.58 -8.20 1.41
C PHE A 47 -2.62 -7.63 2.46
N ARG A 48 -2.39 -8.35 3.57
CA ARG A 48 -1.39 -7.93 4.57
C ARG A 48 0.01 -7.97 3.99
N ALA A 49 0.37 -9.02 3.27
CA ALA A 49 1.67 -9.13 2.61
C ALA A 49 1.88 -8.01 1.58
N GLU A 50 0.90 -7.78 0.71
CA GLU A 50 0.99 -6.72 -0.31
C GLU A 50 1.10 -5.32 0.33
N LYS A 51 0.32 -5.07 1.39
CA LYS A 51 0.41 -3.82 2.16
C LYS A 51 1.78 -3.65 2.80
N GLN A 52 2.39 -4.72 3.32
CA GLN A 52 3.74 -4.65 3.88
C GLN A 52 4.79 -4.30 2.83
N VAL A 53 4.73 -4.92 1.64
CA VAL A 53 5.64 -4.62 0.53
C VAL A 53 5.51 -3.15 0.12
N LYS A 54 4.28 -2.67 -0.13
CA LYS A 54 4.04 -1.26 -0.50
C LYS A 54 4.51 -0.29 0.59
N ARG A 55 4.32 -0.63 1.88
CA ARG A 55 4.80 0.20 2.99
C ARG A 55 6.32 0.28 3.05
N LYS A 56 7.03 -0.83 2.81
CA LYS A 56 8.51 -0.83 2.77
C LYS A 56 9.02 0.04 1.62
N ALA A 57 8.50 -0.15 0.40
CA ALA A 57 8.88 0.65 -0.75
C ALA A 57 8.60 2.16 -0.56
N ASN A 58 7.44 2.51 0.00
CA ASN A 58 7.12 3.91 0.29
C ASN A 58 8.03 4.49 1.39
N PHE A 59 8.35 3.71 2.42
CA PHE A 59 9.28 4.14 3.46
C PHE A 59 10.67 4.46 2.92
N GLU A 60 11.21 3.59 2.06
CA GLU A 60 12.50 3.79 1.40
C GLU A 60 12.49 5.03 0.48
N ALA A 61 11.47 5.16 -0.36
CA ALA A 61 11.28 6.33 -1.21
C ALA A 61 11.17 7.64 -0.39
N SER A 62 10.42 7.60 0.71
CA SER A 62 10.27 8.75 1.63
C SER A 62 11.59 9.12 2.30
N LYS A 63 12.39 8.13 2.71
CA LYS A 63 13.72 8.36 3.29
C LYS A 63 14.63 9.06 2.30
N GLN A 64 14.75 8.53 1.08
CA GLN A 64 15.56 9.11 0.02
C GLN A 64 15.10 10.53 -0.34
N PHE A 65 13.78 10.75 -0.44
CA PHE A 65 13.23 12.07 -0.73
C PHE A 65 13.54 13.07 0.40
N LYS A 66 13.41 12.66 1.66
CA LYS A 66 13.75 13.50 2.83
C LYS A 66 15.23 13.84 2.86
N GLU A 67 16.12 12.90 2.57
CA GLU A 67 17.57 13.14 2.51
C GLU A 67 17.93 14.14 1.41
N LYS A 68 17.40 13.96 0.20
CA LYS A 68 17.57 14.90 -0.91
C LYS A 68 17.05 16.29 -0.55
N LEU A 69 15.86 16.37 0.04
CA LEU A 69 15.27 17.65 0.45
C LEU A 69 16.11 18.37 1.51
N ARG A 70 16.66 17.64 2.49
CA ARG A 70 17.55 18.20 3.51
C ARG A 70 18.84 18.74 2.87
N ALA A 71 19.46 17.97 1.98
CA ALA A 71 20.67 18.41 1.26
C ALA A 71 20.40 19.66 0.41
N SER A 72 19.31 19.69 -0.35
CA SER A 72 18.91 20.87 -1.14
C SER A 72 18.61 22.08 -0.27
N LYS A 73 17.96 21.91 0.89
CA LYS A 73 17.71 22.99 1.85
C LYS A 73 19.01 23.54 2.44
N ALA A 74 19.94 22.68 2.83
CA ALA A 74 21.24 23.11 3.34
C ALA A 74 22.06 23.85 2.27
N ALA A 75 22.09 23.34 1.04
CA ALA A 75 22.76 24.00 -0.08
C ALA A 75 22.17 25.38 -0.41
N LYS A 76 20.83 25.49 -0.38
CA LYS A 76 20.14 26.79 -0.56
C LYS A 76 20.47 27.77 0.57
N ALA A 77 20.42 27.32 1.84
CA ALA A 77 20.78 28.17 2.98
C ALA A 77 22.26 28.63 2.90
N ALA A 78 23.18 27.76 2.48
CA ALA A 78 24.58 28.12 2.28
C ALA A 78 24.77 29.14 1.13
N ALA A 79 24.05 28.95 0.01
CA ALA A 79 24.09 29.88 -1.13
C ALA A 79 23.43 31.23 -0.84
N GLU A 80 22.43 31.25 0.06
CA GLU A 80 21.76 32.47 0.52
C GLU A 80 22.70 33.30 1.41
N PHE A 81 23.53 32.62 2.23
CA PHE A 81 24.54 33.27 3.07
C PHE A 81 25.74 33.82 2.28
N THR A 82 26.09 33.23 1.14
CA THR A 82 27.21 33.70 0.29
C THR A 82 26.79 34.75 -0.75
N LYS A 83 25.51 35.10 -0.83
CA LYS A 83 25.05 36.15 -1.72
C LYS A 83 25.47 37.50 -1.13
N PRO A 84 26.45 38.24 -1.72
CA PRO A 84 26.74 39.58 -1.25
C PRO A 84 25.47 40.43 -1.40
N ALA A 85 25.09 41.13 -0.32
CA ALA A 85 24.09 42.18 -0.38
C ALA A 85 24.52 43.13 -1.51
N SER A 86 23.79 43.08 -2.63
CA SER A 86 24.03 43.94 -3.78
C SER A 86 22.98 45.03 -3.76
N ALA A 87 23.49 46.27 -3.82
CA ALA A 87 22.85 47.59 -3.82
C ALA A 87 22.53 48.16 -2.42
#